data_AF-A0A7V9L5F3-F1
#
_entry.id   AF-A0A7V9L5F3-F1
#
_cell.length_a   1.000
_cell.length_b   1.000
_cell.length_c   1.000
_cell.angle_alpha   90.00
_cell.angle_beta   90.00
_cell.angle_gamma   90.00
#
_symmetry.space_group_name_H-M   'P 1'
#
loop_
_entity.id
_entity.type
_entity.pdbx_description
1 polymer ?
#
loop_
_entity_poly.entity_id
_entity_poly.type
_entity_poly.pdbx_seq_one_letter_code
_entity_poly.pdbx_strand_id
1 'polypeptide(L)' 'MANPFALATAMARLARIKCPHCGFQKLVDRKSKAFRVCARCHKRFPDPLAAKMKKRL' A
#
# COMPACT_ATOMS: atom_id res chain seq x y z
N MET A 1 8.11 -10.95 25.95
CA MET A 1 6.71 -10.89 25.46
C MET A 1 6.64 -9.89 24.32
N ALA A 2 6.33 -10.33 23.10
CA ALA A 2 6.10 -9.42 21.99
C ALA A 2 4.79 -8.64 22.27
N ASN A 3 4.90 -7.34 22.50
CA ASN A 3 3.77 -6.52 22.90
C ASN A 3 2.73 -6.49 21.74
N PRO A 4 1.50 -6.97 21.93
CA PRO A 4 0.52 -7.10 20.83
C PRO A 4 0.17 -5.75 20.20
N PHE A 5 0.31 -4.66 20.96
CA PHE A 5 0.18 -3.28 20.46
C PHE A 5 1.25 -2.91 19.42
N ALA A 6 2.49 -3.36 19.59
CA ALA A 6 3.57 -3.08 18.63
C ALA A 6 3.31 -3.79 17.29
N LEU A 7 2.77 -5.01 17.33
CA LEU A 7 2.37 -5.75 16.13
C LEU A 7 1.17 -5.07 15.44
N ALA A 8 0.19 -4.60 16.19
CA ALA A 8 -0.95 -3.86 15.66
C ALA A 8 -0.54 -2.53 15.00
N THR A 9 0.39 -1.77 15.62
CA THR A 9 0.94 -0.54 15.03
C THR A 9 1.80 -0.81 13.79
N ALA A 10 2.56 -1.92 13.76
CA ALA A 10 3.30 -2.32 12.57
C ALA A 10 2.36 -2.70 11.41
N MET A 11 1.27 -3.42 11.70
CA MET A 11 0.22 -3.74 10.72
C MET A 11 -0.55 -2.50 10.27
N ALA A 12 -0.70 -1.49 11.14
CA ALA A 12 -1.31 -0.21 10.78
C ALA A 12 -0.51 0.58 9.74
N ARG A 13 0.78 0.27 9.53
CA ARG A 13 1.61 0.85 8.46
C ARG A 13 1.44 0.14 7.12
N LEU A 14 0.78 -1.01 7.09
CA LEU A 14 0.52 -1.74 5.86
C LEU A 14 -0.87 -1.40 5.31
N ALA A 15 -1.01 -1.44 3.99
CA ALA A 15 -2.24 -1.26 3.27
C ALA A 15 -2.30 -2.29 2.14
N ARG A 16 -3.49 -2.86 1.93
CA ARG A 16 -3.74 -3.72 0.77
C ARG A 16 -4.11 -2.83 -0.42
N ILE A 17 -3.38 -2.99 -1.52
CA ILE A 17 -3.72 -2.34 -2.79
C ILE A 17 -3.95 -3.39 -3.87
N LYS A 18 -4.86 -3.09 -4.78
CA LYS A 18 -5.14 -3.91 -5.96
C LYS A 18 -4.44 -3.32 -7.18
N CYS A 19 -3.73 -4.14 -7.94
CA CYS A 19 -3.17 -3.72 -9.22
C CYS A 19 -4.30 -3.47 -10.22
N PRO A 20 -4.37 -2.30 -10.89
CA PRO A 20 -5.42 -1.99 -11.85
C PRO A 20 -5.30 -2.81 -13.15
N HIS A 21 -4.13 -3.38 -13.45
CA HIS A 21 -3.90 -4.10 -14.70
C HIS A 21 -4.26 -5.59 -14.64
N CYS A 22 -3.90 -6.26 -13.54
CA CYS A 22 -4.07 -7.72 -13.41
C CYS A 22 -4.94 -8.12 -12.22
N GLY A 23 -5.46 -7.16 -11.46
CA GLY A 23 -6.30 -7.41 -10.29
C GLY A 23 -5.57 -8.02 -9.09
N PHE A 24 -4.25 -8.24 -9.17
CA PHE A 24 -3.47 -8.81 -8.07
C PHE A 24 -3.47 -7.90 -6.85
N GLN A 25 -3.81 -8.46 -5.69
CA GLN A 25 -3.77 -7.75 -4.42
C GLN A 25 -2.40 -7.94 -3.76
N LYS A 26 -1.80 -6.85 -3.29
CA LYS A 26 -0.55 -6.91 -2.54
C LYS A 26 -0.61 -6.03 -1.29
N LEU A 27 0.01 -6.53 -0.23
CA LEU A 27 0.31 -5.75 0.96
C LEU A 27 1.48 -4.83 0.66
N VAL A 28 1.30 -3.56 0.96
CA VAL A 28 2.33 -2.56 0.78
C VAL A 28 2.42 -1.65 1.99
N ASP A 29 3.58 -1.08 2.21
CA ASP A 29 3.74 -0.02 3.18
C ASP A 29 2.94 1.24 2.76
N ARG A 30 2.32 1.90 3.74
CA ARG A 30 1.54 3.13 3.61
C ARG A 30 2.40 4.34 3.25
N LYS A 31 3.73 4.24 3.24
CA LYS A 31 4.61 5.26 2.68
C LYS A 31 4.20 5.55 1.24
N SER A 32 3.71 6.77 1.03
CA SER A 32 3.28 7.28 -0.26
C SER A 32 4.44 7.19 -1.26
N LYS A 33 4.19 6.53 -2.40
CA LYS A 33 5.12 6.55 -3.55
C LYS A 33 4.40 7.19 -4.73
N ALA A 34 5.12 7.83 -5.65
CA ALA A 34 4.49 8.35 -6.87
C ALA A 34 3.95 7.19 -7.75
N PHE A 35 4.74 6.14 -7.89
CA PHE A 35 4.41 4.96 -8.69
C PHE A 35 4.74 3.66 -7.95
N ARG A 36 3.98 2.61 -8.23
CA ARG A 36 4.26 1.25 -7.76
C ARG A 36 4.34 0.28 -8.93
N VAL A 37 5.22 -0.71 -8.81
CA VAL A 37 5.35 -1.83 -9.75
C VAL A 37 4.56 -3.02 -9.23
N CYS A 38 3.75 -3.67 -10.07
CA CYS A 38 3.09 -4.92 -9.71
C CYS A 38 4.09 -6.08 -9.72
N ALA A 39 4.12 -6.92 -8.67
CA ALA A 39 5.02 -8.09 -8.64
C ALA A 39 4.61 -9.22 -9.61
N ARG A 40 3.39 -9.17 -10.16
CA ARG A 40 2.87 -10.21 -11.05
C ARG A 40 2.99 -9.82 -12.53
N CYS A 41 2.56 -8.61 -12.88
CA CYS A 41 2.59 -8.14 -14.27
C CYS A 41 3.72 -7.14 -14.55
N HIS A 42 4.53 -6.79 -13.55
CA HIS A 42 5.64 -5.82 -13.64
C HIS A 42 5.29 -4.43 -14.20
N LYS A 43 3.99 -4.12 -14.37
CA LYS A 43 3.52 -2.81 -14.80
C LYS A 43 3.63 -1.78 -13.67
N ARG A 44 4.07 -0.57 -14.05
CA ARG A 44 4.06 0.63 -13.20
C ARG A 44 2.67 1.27 -13.23
N PHE A 45 2.14 1.61 -12.07
CA PHE A 45 0.87 2.32 -11.94
C PHE A 45 0.94 3.35 -10.80
N PRO A 46 0.14 4.44 -10.85
CA PRO A 46 0.13 5.45 -9.79
C PRO A 46 -0.34 4.83 -8.47
N ASP A 47 0.30 5.22 -7.36
CA ASP A 47 -0.05 4.69 -6.05
C ASP A 47 -1.43 5.20 -5.60
N PRO A 48 -2.44 4.32 -5.40
CA PRO A 48 -3.76 4.75 -4.93
C PRO A 48 -3.72 5.36 -3.52
N LEU A 49 -2.69 5.06 -2.72
CA LEU A 49 -2.53 5.62 -1.38
C LEU A 49 -1.98 7.06 -1.41
N ALA A 50 -1.11 7.40 -2.37
CA ALA A 50 -0.63 8.77 -2.55
C ALA A 50 -1.75 9.74 -2.92
N ALA A 51 -2.75 9.28 -3.69
CA ALA A 51 -3.91 10.08 -4.07
C ALA A 51 -4.82 10.42 -2.88
N LYS A 52 -4.94 9.54 -1.86
CA LYS A 52 -5.79 9.79 -0.69
C LYS A 52 -5.25 10.89 0.24
N MET A 53 -3.95 11.17 0.20
CA MET A 53 -3.34 12.22 1.04
C MET A 53 -3.75 13.63 0.60
N LYS A 54 -4.25 13.83 -0.63
CA LYS A 54 -4.73 15.12 -1.13
C LYS A 54 -6.19 15.45 -0.80
N LYS A 55 -6.98 14.52 -0.23
CA LYS A 55 -8.42 14.74 0.09
C LYS A 55 -8.68 15.13 1.56
N ARG A 56 -7.70 15.73 2.23
CA ARG A 56 -7.86 16.38 3.55
C ARG A 56 -7.51 17.87 3.45
N LEU A 57 -8.16 18.58 2.53
CA LEU A 57 -8.24 20.03 2.54
C LEU A 57 -9.71 20.42 2.41
#